data_AF-A0AA89BLQ1-F1
#
_entry.id   AF-A0AA89BLQ1-F1
#
_cell.length_a   1.000
_cell.length_b   1.000
_cell.length_c   1.000
_cell.angle_alpha   90.00
_cell.angle_beta   90.00
_cell.angle_gamma   90.00
#
_symmetry.space_group_name_H-M   'P 1'
#
loop_
_entity.id
_entity.type
_entity.pdbx_description
1 polymer ?
#
loop_
_entity_poly.entity_id
_entity_poly.type
_entity_poly.pdbx_seq_one_letter_code
_entity_poly.pdbx_strand_id
1 'polypeptide(L)' 'MSEPTNQMHLGIMKNNQLLVVLFSNAKTHPQASNTLNLFLKRNDTVWVQRRSGRVLHAHSAGPYNVFSGVLVTRM' A
#
# COMPACT_ATOMS: atom_id res chain seq x y z
N MET A 1 -12.69 -14.49 7.48
CA MET A 1 -12.20 -15.37 6.40
C MET A 1 -11.89 -14.51 5.17
N SER A 2 -10.79 -14.76 4.47
CA SER A 2 -10.39 -14.01 3.27
C SER A 2 -10.78 -14.76 2.00
N GLU A 3 -11.20 -14.01 0.98
CA GLU A 3 -11.65 -14.53 -0.32
C GLU A 3 -10.54 -15.27 -1.10
N PRO A 4 -10.73 -16.51 -1.59
CA PRO A 4 -9.70 -17.30 -2.27
C PRO A 4 -9.14 -16.73 -3.59
N THR A 5 -9.70 -15.63 -4.08
CA THR A 5 -9.31 -14.97 -5.34
C THR A 5 -8.57 -13.64 -5.14
N ASN A 6 -8.32 -13.22 -3.89
CA ASN A 6 -7.71 -11.92 -3.57
C ASN A 6 -6.19 -11.88 -3.81
N GLN A 7 -5.78 -11.85 -5.09
CA GLN A 7 -4.50 -11.28 -5.49
C GLN A 7 -4.56 -9.75 -5.27
N MET A 8 -4.08 -9.29 -4.12
CA MET A 8 -3.99 -7.86 -3.81
C MET A 8 -2.62 -7.33 -4.24
N HIS A 9 -2.61 -6.55 -5.32
CA HIS A 9 -1.47 -5.76 -5.78
C HIS A 9 -1.66 -4.32 -5.30
N LEU A 10 -0.96 -3.94 -4.22
CA LEU A 10 -0.98 -2.58 -3.67
C LEU A 10 0.22 -1.81 -4.20
N GLY A 11 0.00 -0.70 -4.90
CA GLY A 11 1.05 0.25 -5.28
C GLY A 11 1.23 1.31 -4.20
N ILE A 12 2.47 1.56 -3.75
CA ILE A 12 2.80 2.82 -3.08
C ILE A 12 3.13 3.83 -4.18
N MET A 13 2.42 4.95 -4.17
CA MET A 13 2.50 6.01 -5.16
C MET A 13 3.21 7.22 -4.58
N LYS A 14 4.05 7.90 -5.36
CA LYS A 14 4.56 9.25 -5.07
C LYS A 14 4.25 10.17 -6.25
N ASN A 15 3.52 11.27 -6.03
CA ASN A 15 3.15 12.22 -7.10
C ASN A 15 2.62 11.53 -8.37
N ASN A 16 1.72 10.57 -8.20
CA ASN A 16 1.13 9.70 -9.23
C ASN A 16 2.10 8.74 -9.95
N GLN A 17 3.38 8.68 -9.57
CA GLN A 17 4.34 7.66 -10.01
C GLN A 17 4.31 6.46 -9.06
N LEU A 18 4.34 5.25 -9.61
CA LEU A 18 4.41 4.00 -8.85
C LEU A 18 5.84 3.77 -8.33
N LEU A 19 6.02 3.66 -7.01
CA LEU A 19 7.30 3.37 -6.38
C LEU A 19 7.54 1.87 -6.18
N VAL A 20 6.57 1.17 -5.61
CA VAL A 20 6.68 -0.28 -5.34
C VAL A 20 5.30 -0.94 -5.37
N VAL A 21 5.27 -2.22 -5.72
CA VAL A 21 4.07 -3.06 -5.63
C VAL A 21 4.27 -4.09 -4.50
N LEU A 22 3.33 -4.14 -3.57
CA LEU A 22 3.18 -5.22 -2.59
C LEU A 22 2.27 -6.30 -3.19
N PHE A 23 2.64 -7.56 -2.99
CA PHE A 23 1.93 -8.74 -3.48
C PHE A 23 1.55 -9.63 -2.30
N SER A 24 0.33 -10.18 -2.33
CA SER A 24 -0.10 -11.21 -1.38
C SER A 24 -0.66 -12.42 -2.11
N ASN A 25 -0.37 -13.62 -1.60
CA ASN A 25 -0.84 -14.88 -2.15
C ASN A 25 -2.16 -15.29 -1.48
N ALA A 26 -3.12 -15.79 -2.25
CA ALA A 26 -4.46 -16.14 -1.77
C ALA A 26 -4.52 -17.43 -0.92
N LYS A 27 -3.42 -18.20 -0.82
CA LYS A 27 -3.39 -19.51 -0.12
C LYS A 27 -2.99 -19.44 1.37
N THR A 28 -2.71 -18.27 1.92
CA THR A 28 -2.43 -18.03 3.35
C THR A 28 -3.15 -16.77 3.81
N HIS A 29 -3.14 -16.48 5.12
CA HIS A 29 -3.55 -15.17 5.65
C HIS A 29 -2.74 -14.07 4.92
N PRO A 30 -3.33 -13.25 4.01
CA PRO A 30 -2.54 -12.52 3.02
C PRO A 30 -1.97 -11.22 3.62
N GLN A 31 -0.92 -11.34 4.43
CA GLN A 31 -0.14 -10.19 4.86
C GLN A 31 0.92 -9.87 3.81
N ALA A 32 0.90 -8.63 3.31
CA ALA A 32 2.00 -8.04 2.56
C ALA A 32 2.43 -6.77 3.29
N SER A 33 3.73 -6.64 3.55
CA SER A 33 4.29 -5.49 4.28
C SER A 33 5.54 -5.02 3.57
N ASN A 34 5.74 -3.71 3.50
CA ASN A 34 6.89 -3.09 2.85
C ASN A 34 7.15 -1.72 3.50
N THR A 35 8.42 -1.34 3.60
CA THR A 35 8.88 -0.10 4.23
C THR A 35 9.82 0.60 3.27
N LEU A 36 9.57 1.88 3.00
CA LEU A 36 10.37 2.71 2.10
C LEU A 36 10.94 3.92 2.84
N ASN A 37 12.24 4.19 2.64
CA ASN A 37 12.84 5.47 2.99
C ASN A 37 12.81 6.36 1.74
N LEU A 38 12.20 7.55 1.84
CA LEU A 38 11.94 8.42 0.69
C LEU A 38 12.48 9.83 0.93
N PHE A 39 13.17 10.38 -0.07
CA PHE A 39 13.42 11.82 -0.15
C PHE A 39 12.12 12.52 -0.60
N LEU A 40 11.60 13.41 0.25
CA LEU A 40 10.39 14.17 0.00
C LEU A 40 10.69 15.67 -0.02
N LYS A 41 10.16 16.36 -1.03
CA LYS A 41 10.09 17.82 -1.10
C LYS A 41 8.77 18.30 -0.50
N ARG A 42 8.70 19.59 -0.14
CA ARG A 42 7.44 20.23 0.25
C ARG A 42 6.39 20.00 -0.85
N ASN A 43 5.19 19.59 -0.44
CA ASN A 43 4.04 19.22 -1.30
C ASN A 43 4.18 17.92 -2.10
N ASP A 44 5.22 17.10 -1.90
CA ASP A 44 5.20 15.71 -2.39
C ASP A 44 4.07 14.93 -1.68
N THR A 45 3.32 14.14 -2.45
CA THR A 45 2.23 13.29 -1.96
C THR A 45 2.63 11.82 -2.02
N VAL A 46 2.34 11.07 -0.96
CA VAL A 46 2.56 9.61 -0.91
C VAL A 46 1.27 8.92 -0.44
N TRP A 47 0.82 7.92 -1.19
CA TRP A 47 -0.46 7.24 -0.95
C TRP A 47 -0.46 5.81 -1.49
N VAL A 48 -1.47 5.01 -1.13
CA VAL A 48 -1.58 3.59 -1.53
C VAL A 48 -2.77 3.39 -2.49
N GLN A 49 -2.54 2.66 -3.58
CA GLN A 49 -3.55 2.37 -4.62
C GLN A 49 -3.64 0.86 -4.89
N ARG A 50 -4.82 0.34 -5.27
CA ARG A 50 -4.89 -0.99 -5.91
C ARG A 50 -4.47 -0.88 -7.38
N ARG A 51 -3.55 -1.73 -7.84
CA ARG A 51 -3.04 -1.70 -9.21
C ARG A 51 -4.11 -1.91 -10.29
N SER A 52 -5.28 -2.47 -9.95
CA SER A 52 -6.36 -2.81 -10.90
C SER A 52 -7.40 -1.70 -11.12
N GLY A 53 -7.05 -0.42 -10.91
CA GLY A 53 -7.91 0.75 -11.20
C GLY A 53 -9.15 0.93 -10.31
N ARG A 54 -9.54 -0.07 -9.51
CA ARG A 54 -10.60 0.03 -8.51
C ARG A 54 -10.05 0.61 -7.21
N VAL A 55 -10.82 1.50 -6.57
CA VAL A 55 -10.55 1.96 -5.20
C VAL A 55 -10.35 0.76 -4.28
N LEU A 56 -9.45 0.90 -3.31
CA LEU A 56 -9.31 -0.07 -2.24
C LEU A 56 -10.59 -0.07 -1.39
N HIS A 57 -11.49 -1.00 -1.72
CA HIS A 57 -12.33 -1.62 -0.71
C HIS A 57 -11.40 -2.46 0.19
N ALA A 58 -10.65 -1.76 1.05
CA ALA A 58 -10.24 -2.35 2.32
C ALA A 58 -11.50 -2.97 2.93
N HIS A 59 -11.41 -4.25 3.30
CA HIS A 59 -12.54 -5.16 3.57
C HIS A 59 -13.84 -4.46 3.99
N SER A 60 -14.98 -4.93 3.48
CA SER A 60 -16.32 -4.54 3.96
C SER A 60 -16.58 -4.81 5.46
N ALA A 61 -15.59 -5.32 6.20
CA ALA A 61 -15.56 -5.47 7.66
C ALA A 61 -14.33 -4.82 8.36
N GLY A 62 -13.48 -4.03 7.66
CA GLY A 62 -12.46 -3.18 8.29
C GLY A 62 -10.96 -3.52 8.07
N PRO A 63 -10.39 -4.50 8.78
CA PRO A 63 -9.35 -4.18 9.77
C PRO A 63 -7.90 -4.46 9.31
N TYR A 64 -6.95 -4.30 10.24
CA TYR A 64 -5.54 -4.71 10.17
C TYR A 64 -4.65 -4.12 9.05
N ASN A 65 -5.17 -3.27 8.16
CA ASN A 65 -4.34 -2.51 7.23
C ASN A 65 -3.67 -1.35 7.96
N VAL A 66 -2.34 -1.22 7.84
CA VAL A 66 -1.54 -0.13 8.43
C VAL A 66 -0.77 0.59 7.33
N PHE A 67 -0.91 1.91 7.29
CA PHE A 67 -0.05 2.80 6.49
C PHE A 67 0.37 3.96 7.38
N SER A 68 1.68 4.12 7.57
CA SER A 68 2.28 5.06 8.52
C SER A 68 3.62 5.55 8.01
N GLY A 69 4.02 6.76 8.40
CA GLY A 69 5.32 7.32 8.08
C GLY A 69 5.77 8.33 9.13
N VAL A 70 7.08 8.59 9.19
CA VAL A 70 7.69 9.56 10.09
C VAL A 70 8.80 10.32 9.35
N LEU A 71 9.01 11.59 9.70
CA LEU A 71 10.14 12.36 9.21
C LEU A 71 11.40 11.95 9.98
N VAL A 72 12.30 11.21 9.33
CA VAL A 72 13.56 10.73 9.96
C VAL A 72 14.54 11.88 10.19
N THR A 73 14.74 12.74 9.19
CA THR A 73 15.58 13.93 9.29
C THR A 73 15.16 14.99 8.27
N ARG A 74 15.60 16.24 8.48
CA ARG A 74 15.55 17.29 7.46
C ARG A 74 16.92 17.41 6.81
N MET A 75 16.92 17.60 5.49
CA MET A 75 18.07 17.91 4.65
C MET A 75 17.80 19.21 3.91
#